data_AF-A0A9E3IRQ6-F1
#
_entry.id   AF-A0A9E3IRQ6-F1
#
_cell.length_a   1.000
_cell.length_b   1.000
_cell.length_c   1.000
_cell.angle_alpha   90.00
_cell.angle_beta   90.00
_cell.angle_gamma   90.00
#
_symmetry.space_group_name_H-M   'P 1'
#
loop_
_entity.id
_entity.type
_entity.pdbx_description
1 polymer ?
#
loop_
_entity_poly.entity_id
_entity_poly.type
_entity_poly.pdbx_seq_one_letter_code
_entity_poly.pdbx_strand_id
1 'polypeptide(L)'
;MQISNALPLFFIIALSLTAAPRTWTAKDGRVIQAEFVSANKDSVSVRRDDGLTLSIPLSMLSADDIAWINRQPKPIEVSQEQLDKIISTFPKAASLGNGEVTNDLEQLHDRYESLVKFIRPGTIAQNLKMIRKRADDDIKVFSEIAKTSSGDGTGKRRSGQSQGAENGILSARRSLSWLQSLLSYLQQFDALTGAAK
;
A
#
# COMPACT_ATOMS: atom_id res chain seq x y z
N MET A 1 -15.96 43.66 -19.07
CA MET A 1 -14.69 43.03 -19.50
C MET A 1 -14.72 41.59 -19.02
N GLN A 2 -15.09 40.66 -19.90
CA GLN A 2 -15.12 39.21 -19.64
C GLN A 2 -13.70 38.67 -19.63
N ILE A 3 -13.38 37.79 -18.67
CA ILE A 3 -12.22 36.91 -18.77
C ILE A 3 -12.77 35.49 -18.59
N SER A 4 -12.90 34.80 -19.72
CA SER A 4 -13.21 33.38 -19.80
C SER A 4 -11.97 32.60 -19.38
N ASN A 5 -12.05 31.84 -18.28
CA ASN A 5 -11.04 30.85 -17.92
C ASN A 5 -11.56 29.47 -18.32
N ALA A 6 -11.17 29.01 -19.51
CA ALA A 6 -11.32 27.62 -19.91
C ALA A 6 -10.23 26.79 -19.21
N LEU A 7 -10.61 25.94 -18.25
CA LEU A 7 -9.72 24.90 -17.73
C LEU A 7 -9.65 23.76 -18.77
N PRO A 8 -8.45 23.28 -19.15
CA PRO A 8 -8.33 22.05 -19.92
C PRO A 8 -8.66 20.86 -19.02
N LEU A 9 -9.75 20.17 -19.36
CA LEU A 9 -10.12 18.90 -18.76
C LEU A 9 -9.10 17.84 -19.21
N PHE A 10 -8.10 17.55 -18.38
CA PHE A 10 -7.24 16.38 -18.58
C PHE A 10 -8.07 15.11 -18.30
N PHE A 11 -8.67 14.56 -19.35
CA PHE A 11 -9.18 13.19 -19.35
C PHE A 11 -7.98 12.25 -19.24
N ILE A 12 -7.73 11.71 -18.05
CA ILE A 12 -6.91 10.51 -17.92
C ILE A 12 -7.74 9.39 -18.56
N ILE A 13 -7.46 9.08 -19.82
CA ILE A 13 -7.98 7.88 -20.47
C ILE A 13 -7.26 6.70 -19.81
N ALA A 14 -7.84 6.19 -18.73
CA ALA A 14 -7.51 4.86 -18.24
C ALA A 14 -7.96 3.88 -19.32
N LEU A 15 -7.01 3.42 -20.15
CA LEU A 15 -7.19 2.24 -21.00
C LEU A 15 -7.46 1.05 -20.08
N SER A 16 -8.72 0.88 -19.70
CA SER A 16 -9.19 -0.39 -19.18
C SER A 16 -9.03 -1.36 -20.34
N LEU A 17 -8.20 -2.40 -20.21
CA LEU A 17 -8.34 -3.58 -21.06
C LEU A 17 -9.74 -4.13 -20.77
N THR A 18 -10.74 -3.69 -21.53
CA THR A 18 -12.08 -4.26 -21.52
C THR A 18 -11.95 -5.65 -22.11
N ALA A 19 -11.90 -6.66 -21.25
CA ALA A 19 -11.97 -8.05 -21.67
C ALA A 19 -13.29 -8.22 -22.43
N ALA A 20 -13.23 -8.73 -23.67
CA ALA A 20 -14.41 -8.83 -24.52
C ALA A 20 -15.56 -9.59 -23.79
N PRO A 21 -16.81 -9.10 -23.87
CA PRO A 21 -17.93 -9.76 -23.23
C PRO A 21 -18.10 -11.17 -23.81
N ARG A 22 -18.35 -12.13 -22.92
CA ARG A 22 -18.64 -13.52 -23.26
C ARG A 22 -19.99 -13.95 -22.69
N THR A 23 -20.53 -15.02 -23.25
CA THR A 23 -21.66 -15.72 -22.64
C THR A 23 -21.16 -16.58 -21.47
N TRP A 24 -21.80 -16.40 -20.32
CA TRP A 24 -21.64 -17.22 -19.13
C TRP A 24 -22.90 -18.05 -18.95
N THR A 25 -22.73 -19.32 -18.60
CA THR A 25 -23.81 -20.29 -18.48
C THR A 25 -23.85 -20.84 -17.07
N ALA A 26 -25.01 -20.68 -16.43
CA ALA A 26 -25.31 -21.33 -15.16
C ALA A 26 -25.68 -22.81 -15.37
N LYS A 27 -25.50 -23.65 -14.35
CA LYS A 27 -25.85 -25.08 -14.38
C LYS A 27 -27.34 -25.34 -14.62
N ASP A 28 -28.19 -24.38 -14.28
CA ASP A 28 -29.63 -24.42 -14.54
C ASP A 28 -29.99 -23.97 -15.97
N GLY A 29 -29.00 -23.69 -16.82
CA GLY A 29 -29.18 -23.31 -18.22
C GLY A 29 -29.38 -21.81 -18.45
N ARG A 30 -29.47 -20.99 -17.39
CA ARG A 30 -29.53 -19.53 -17.56
C ARG A 30 -28.23 -19.00 -18.13
N VAL A 31 -28.33 -17.98 -18.98
CA VAL A 31 -27.17 -17.34 -19.61
C VAL A 31 -27.12 -15.85 -19.32
N ILE A 32 -25.91 -15.30 -19.20
CA ILE A 32 -25.69 -13.86 -19.16
C ILE A 32 -24.53 -13.47 -20.09
N GLN A 33 -24.61 -12.29 -20.70
CA GLN A 33 -23.51 -11.66 -21.43
C GLN A 33 -22.77 -10.73 -20.47
N ALA A 34 -21.49 -10.99 -20.23
CA ALA A 34 -20.68 -10.17 -19.34
C ALA A 34 -19.17 -10.31 -19.63
N GLU A 35 -18.41 -9.27 -19.31
CA GLU A 35 -16.95 -9.25 -19.34
C GLU A 35 -16.39 -9.96 -18.11
N PHE A 36 -15.29 -10.70 -18.27
CA PHE A 36 -14.54 -11.23 -17.14
C PHE A 36 -13.80 -10.10 -16.41
N VAL A 37 -13.95 -10.00 -15.10
CA VAL A 37 -13.21 -9.03 -14.26
C VAL A 37 -12.11 -9.75 -13.48
N SER A 38 -12.45 -10.80 -12.73
CA SER A 38 -11.51 -11.59 -11.94
C SER A 38 -12.15 -12.91 -11.49
N ALA A 39 -11.35 -13.88 -11.05
CA ALA A 39 -11.86 -15.09 -10.38
C ALA A 39 -10.96 -15.47 -9.22
N ASN A 40 -11.54 -16.02 -8.17
CA ASN A 40 -10.83 -16.67 -7.07
C ASN A 40 -11.22 -18.15 -7.00
N LYS A 41 -10.86 -18.83 -5.91
CA LYS A 41 -11.18 -20.25 -5.70
C LYS A 41 -12.69 -20.56 -5.59
N ASP A 42 -13.52 -19.58 -5.25
CA ASP A 42 -14.92 -19.79 -4.88
C ASP A 42 -15.90 -19.16 -5.89
N SER A 43 -15.49 -18.09 -6.58
CA SER A 43 -16.36 -17.26 -7.42
C SER A 43 -15.63 -16.59 -8.58
N VAL A 44 -16.41 -16.14 -9.57
CA VAL A 44 -15.97 -15.24 -10.64
C VAL A 44 -16.72 -13.92 -10.53
N SER A 45 -16.00 -12.81 -10.70
CA SER A 45 -16.58 -11.49 -10.88
C SER A 45 -16.67 -11.16 -12.37
N VAL A 46 -17.86 -10.78 -12.81
CA VAL A 46 -18.16 -10.43 -14.21
C VAL A 46 -18.88 -9.09 -14.27
N ARG A 47 -18.64 -8.31 -15.32
CA ARG A 47 -19.25 -7.00 -15.52
C ARG A 47 -20.19 -7.02 -16.71
N ARG A 48 -21.44 -6.63 -16.50
CA ARG A 48 -22.47 -6.52 -17.53
C ARG A 48 -22.33 -5.23 -18.34
N ASP A 49 -23.08 -5.14 -19.42
CA ASP A 49 -23.19 -3.99 -20.31
C ASP A 49 -23.72 -2.72 -19.63
N ASP A 50 -24.60 -2.88 -18.64
CA ASP A 50 -25.08 -1.80 -17.76
C ASP A 50 -24.04 -1.32 -16.73
N GLY A 51 -22.83 -1.90 -16.75
CA GLY A 51 -21.73 -1.59 -15.83
C GLY A 51 -21.82 -2.31 -14.47
N LEU A 52 -22.89 -3.06 -14.21
CA LEU A 52 -23.06 -3.79 -12.96
C LEU A 52 -22.05 -4.95 -12.88
N THR A 53 -21.33 -5.03 -11.77
CA THR A 53 -20.44 -6.17 -11.48
C THR A 53 -21.15 -7.18 -10.60
N LEU A 54 -21.21 -8.42 -11.05
CA LEU A 54 -21.82 -9.56 -10.36
C LEU A 54 -20.74 -10.55 -9.93
N SER A 55 -20.88 -11.09 -8.72
CA SER A 55 -20.09 -12.24 -8.27
C SER A 55 -20.94 -13.51 -8.41
N ILE A 56 -20.44 -14.47 -9.20
CA ILE A 56 -21.13 -15.74 -9.48
C ILE A 56 -20.32 -16.87 -8.83
N PRO A 57 -20.92 -17.66 -7.92
CA PRO A 57 -20.25 -18.82 -7.36
C PRO A 57 -19.86 -19.81 -8.45
N LEU A 58 -18.63 -20.34 -8.39
CA LEU A 58 -18.16 -21.35 -9.37
C LEU A 58 -19.04 -22.60 -9.36
N SER A 59 -19.63 -22.93 -8.21
CA SER A 59 -20.57 -24.03 -8.04
C SER A 59 -21.83 -23.90 -8.89
N MET A 60 -22.18 -22.69 -9.35
CA MET A 60 -23.35 -22.41 -10.18
C MET A 60 -23.04 -22.36 -11.68
N LEU A 61 -21.77 -22.41 -12.09
CA LEU A 61 -21.38 -22.30 -13.49
C LEU A 61 -21.27 -23.64 -14.21
N SER A 62 -21.40 -23.58 -15.53
CA SER A 62 -21.15 -24.70 -16.44
C SER A 62 -19.71 -25.20 -16.35
N ALA A 63 -19.48 -26.46 -16.73
CA ALA A 63 -18.14 -27.03 -16.78
C ALA A 63 -17.22 -26.27 -17.76
N ASP A 64 -17.77 -25.80 -18.89
CA ASP A 64 -17.03 -25.06 -19.92
C ASP A 64 -16.57 -23.69 -19.40
N ASP A 65 -17.42 -22.98 -18.67
CA ASP A 65 -17.04 -21.70 -18.05
C ASP A 65 -15.99 -21.91 -16.96
N ILE A 66 -16.12 -22.95 -16.13
CA ILE A 66 -15.11 -23.30 -15.13
C ILE A 66 -13.77 -23.62 -15.82
N ALA A 67 -13.79 -24.38 -16.91
CA ALA A 67 -12.59 -24.70 -17.69
C ALA A 67 -11.95 -23.44 -18.29
N TRP A 68 -12.76 -22.49 -18.76
CA TRP A 68 -12.26 -21.23 -19.29
C TRP A 68 -11.68 -20.31 -18.21
N ILE A 69 -12.33 -20.21 -17.04
CA ILE A 69 -11.84 -19.46 -15.87
C ILE A 69 -10.46 -19.98 -15.44
N ASN A 70 -10.28 -21.30 -15.43
CA ASN A 70 -9.00 -21.91 -15.06
C ASN A 70 -7.85 -21.59 -16.02
N ARG A 71 -8.15 -21.12 -17.24
CA ARG A 71 -7.15 -20.64 -18.21
C ARG A 71 -6.88 -19.15 -18.10
N GLN A 72 -7.69 -18.41 -17.34
CA GLN A 72 -7.46 -16.98 -17.13
C GLN A 72 -6.30 -16.75 -16.18
N PRO A 73 -5.59 -15.62 -16.32
CA PRO A 73 -4.71 -15.14 -15.27
C PRO A 73 -5.53 -15.01 -13.99
N LYS A 74 -5.28 -15.87 -13.01
CA LYS A 74 -5.86 -15.72 -11.69
C LYS A 74 -5.24 -14.46 -11.09
N PRO A 75 -6.03 -13.53 -10.51
CA PRO A 75 -5.48 -12.51 -9.64
C PRO A 75 -4.52 -13.20 -8.67
N ILE A 76 -3.35 -12.61 -8.46
CA ILE A 76 -2.42 -13.12 -7.46
C ILE A 76 -3.14 -12.95 -6.12
N GLU A 77 -3.80 -14.02 -5.69
CA GLU A 77 -4.46 -14.08 -4.40
C GLU A 77 -3.33 -14.25 -3.39
N VAL A 78 -2.84 -13.12 -2.89
CA VAL A 78 -1.80 -13.13 -1.87
C VAL A 78 -2.32 -13.92 -0.68
N SER A 79 -1.72 -15.09 -0.44
CA SER A 79 -2.14 -15.95 0.66
C SER A 79 -1.77 -15.31 2.00
N GLN A 80 -2.47 -15.71 3.07
CA GLN A 80 -2.10 -15.29 4.43
C GLN A 80 -0.66 -15.70 4.76
N GLU A 81 -0.23 -16.88 4.32
CA GLU A 81 1.15 -17.35 4.52
C GLU A 81 2.19 -16.45 3.82
N GLN A 82 1.89 -15.98 2.60
CA GLN A 82 2.74 -15.01 1.91
C GLN A 82 2.79 -13.67 2.64
N LEU A 83 1.66 -13.19 3.16
CA LEU A 83 1.62 -11.98 3.99
C LEU A 83 2.43 -12.15 5.28
N ASP A 84 2.20 -13.23 6.02
CA ASP A 84 2.89 -13.53 7.27
C ASP A 84 4.41 -13.61 7.06
N LYS A 85 4.85 -14.24 5.96
CA LYS A 85 6.27 -14.29 5.59
C LYS A 85 6.84 -12.88 5.40
N ILE A 86 6.17 -11.99 4.67
CA ILE A 86 6.65 -10.62 4.50
C ILE A 86 6.64 -9.88 5.84
N ILE A 87 5.52 -9.93 6.58
CA ILE A 87 5.36 -9.27 7.89
C ILE A 87 6.45 -9.72 8.88
N SER A 88 6.87 -10.99 8.84
CA SER A 88 7.95 -11.50 9.69
C SER A 88 9.33 -10.85 9.44
N THR A 89 9.51 -10.22 8.28
CA THR A 89 10.74 -9.51 7.89
C THR A 89 10.66 -8.00 8.10
N PHE A 90 9.65 -7.52 8.85
CA PHE A 90 9.48 -6.10 9.15
C PHE A 90 10.77 -5.48 9.72
N PRO A 91 11.21 -4.32 9.22
CA PRO A 91 12.49 -3.73 9.60
C PRO A 91 12.48 -3.31 11.07
N LYS A 92 13.37 -3.92 11.86
CA LYS A 92 13.60 -3.52 13.25
C LYS A 92 14.08 -2.07 13.31
N ALA A 93 13.65 -1.34 14.34
CA ALA A 93 14.30 -0.09 14.69
C ALA A 93 15.78 -0.35 14.97
N ALA A 94 16.68 0.38 14.31
CA ALA A 94 18.10 0.28 14.62
C ALA A 94 18.32 0.67 16.08
N SER A 95 18.83 -0.26 16.90
CA SER A 95 19.12 0.03 18.30
C SER A 95 20.19 1.11 18.38
N LEU A 96 19.85 2.23 19.00
CA LEU A 96 20.87 3.12 19.51
C LEU A 96 21.45 2.51 20.77
N GLY A 97 22.77 2.34 20.81
CA GLY A 97 23.43 1.89 22.03
C GLY A 97 22.98 2.73 23.23
N ASN A 98 22.45 2.03 24.24
CA ASN A 98 22.23 2.35 25.66
C ASN A 98 21.86 3.79 26.12
N GLY A 99 21.49 4.72 25.25
CA GLY A 99 21.25 6.11 25.63
C GLY A 99 20.12 6.77 24.86
N GLU A 100 19.05 7.09 25.59
CA GLU A 100 18.09 8.19 25.40
C GLU A 100 17.35 8.38 24.06
N VAL A 101 17.63 7.62 23.00
CA VAL A 101 16.80 7.57 21.78
C VAL A 101 15.69 6.52 21.91
N THR A 102 15.18 6.38 23.11
CA THR A 102 14.59 5.13 23.59
C THR A 102 13.07 5.21 23.71
N ASN A 103 12.39 6.19 23.11
CA ASN A 103 10.94 6.23 23.15
C ASN A 103 10.31 6.64 21.81
N ASP A 104 10.79 7.71 21.18
CA ASP A 104 10.16 8.19 19.93
C ASP A 104 10.35 7.23 18.76
N LEU A 105 11.57 6.68 18.59
CA LEU A 105 11.86 5.71 17.52
C LEU A 105 11.17 4.36 17.77
N GLU A 106 11.09 3.94 19.03
CA GLU A 106 10.39 2.71 19.44
C GLU A 106 8.87 2.85 19.25
N GLN A 107 8.28 3.95 19.72
CA GLN A 107 6.86 4.27 19.47
C GLN A 107 6.56 4.42 17.97
N LEU A 108 7.49 4.97 17.19
CA LEU A 108 7.34 5.05 15.73
C LEU A 108 7.33 3.64 15.14
N HIS A 109 8.31 2.81 15.50
CA HIS A 109 8.41 1.42 15.07
C HIS A 109 7.14 0.63 15.42
N ASP A 110 6.72 0.60 16.68
CA ASP A 110 5.60 -0.20 17.16
C ASP A 110 4.29 0.18 16.49
N ARG A 111 4.13 1.47 16.20
CA ARG A 111 2.99 1.99 15.46
C ARG A 111 2.93 1.43 14.04
N TYR A 112 4.03 1.44 13.30
CA TYR A 112 4.06 0.90 11.95
C TYR A 112 4.03 -0.62 11.93
N GLU A 113 4.66 -1.29 12.89
CA GLU A 113 4.55 -2.73 13.06
C GLU A 113 3.09 -3.14 13.24
N SER A 114 2.35 -2.40 14.08
CA SER A 114 0.91 -2.60 14.27
C SER A 114 0.15 -2.43 12.96
N LEU A 115 0.39 -1.35 12.21
CA LEU A 115 -0.26 -1.10 10.92
C LEU A 115 0.00 -2.23 9.90
N VAL A 116 1.24 -2.72 9.83
CA VAL A 116 1.63 -3.80 8.93
C VAL A 116 0.98 -5.13 9.34
N LYS A 117 0.89 -5.43 10.64
CA LYS A 117 0.18 -6.61 11.18
C LYS A 117 -1.33 -6.61 10.90
N PHE A 118 -1.93 -5.46 10.60
CA PHE A 118 -3.34 -5.36 10.21
C PHE A 118 -3.59 -5.55 8.70
N ILE A 119 -2.56 -5.77 7.90
CA ILE A 119 -2.73 -6.08 6.48
C ILE A 119 -3.42 -7.45 6.34
N ARG A 120 -4.44 -7.51 5.48
CA ARG A 120 -5.20 -8.72 5.15
C ARG A 120 -5.28 -8.86 3.63
N PRO A 121 -5.47 -10.08 3.11
CA PRO A 121 -5.84 -10.30 1.71
C PRO A 121 -7.07 -9.45 1.38
N GLY A 122 -7.07 -8.82 0.20
CA GLY A 122 -8.15 -7.92 -0.22
C GLY A 122 -8.04 -6.47 0.26
N THR A 123 -7.30 -6.18 1.34
CA THR A 123 -7.10 -4.78 1.82
C THR A 123 -5.69 -4.25 1.57
N ILE A 124 -4.81 -5.05 0.96
CA ILE A 124 -3.38 -4.76 0.82
C ILE A 124 -3.15 -3.38 0.19
N ALA A 125 -3.72 -3.12 -0.99
CA ALA A 125 -3.48 -1.86 -1.71
C ALA A 125 -3.93 -0.62 -0.91
N GLN A 126 -5.11 -0.67 -0.29
CA GLN A 126 -5.62 0.43 0.53
C GLN A 126 -4.77 0.65 1.79
N ASN A 127 -4.39 -0.42 2.47
CA ASN A 127 -3.56 -0.35 3.67
C ASN A 127 -2.15 0.18 3.34
N LEU A 128 -1.53 -0.29 2.26
CA LEU A 128 -0.23 0.23 1.81
C LEU A 128 -0.29 1.71 1.46
N LYS A 129 -1.33 2.15 0.74
CA LYS A 129 -1.52 3.57 0.41
C LYS A 129 -1.60 4.43 1.67
N MET A 130 -2.38 4.00 2.66
CA MET A 130 -2.47 4.69 3.96
C MET A 130 -1.13 4.72 4.70
N ILE A 131 -0.45 3.57 4.80
CA ILE A 131 0.83 3.45 5.50
C ILE A 131 1.90 4.34 4.85
N ARG A 132 1.99 4.33 3.51
CA ARG A 132 2.92 5.19 2.75
C ARG A 132 2.66 6.67 2.98
N LYS A 133 1.39 7.10 2.85
CA LYS A 133 1.02 8.49 3.13
C LYS A 133 1.48 8.91 4.53
N ARG A 134 1.27 8.04 5.52
CA ARG A 134 1.66 8.32 6.90
C ARG A 134 3.19 8.38 7.05
N ALA A 135 3.92 7.49 6.39
CA ALA A 135 5.38 7.51 6.38
C ALA A 135 5.92 8.79 5.73
N ASP A 136 5.32 9.26 4.64
CA ASP A 136 5.68 10.53 4.00
C ASP A 136 5.43 11.73 4.92
N ASP A 137 4.31 11.74 5.66
CA ASP A 137 3.99 12.79 6.63
C ASP A 137 4.99 12.78 7.80
N ASP A 138 5.35 11.61 8.32
CA ASP A 138 6.36 11.48 9.38
C ASP A 138 7.77 11.87 8.87
N ILE A 139 8.14 11.51 7.63
CA ILE A 139 9.39 11.94 6.98
C ILE A 139 9.49 13.46 6.94
N LYS A 140 8.41 14.17 6.56
CA LYS A 140 8.42 15.64 6.54
C LYS A 140 8.73 16.19 7.93
N VAL A 141 8.03 15.71 8.96
CA VAL A 141 8.25 16.14 10.35
C VAL A 141 9.70 15.93 10.79
N PHE A 142 10.23 14.71 10.62
CA PHE A 142 11.60 14.42 11.04
C PHE A 142 12.65 15.14 10.19
N SER A 143 12.36 15.42 8.91
CA SER A 143 13.26 16.18 8.04
C SER A 143 13.40 17.63 8.51
N GLU A 144 12.32 18.25 8.97
CA GLU A 144 12.37 19.60 9.53
C GLU A 144 13.17 19.61 10.83
N ILE A 145 12.93 18.65 11.74
CA ILE A 145 13.71 18.53 12.99
C ILE A 145 15.20 18.34 12.68
N ALA A 146 15.56 17.46 11.74
CA ALA A 146 16.94 17.16 11.39
C ALA A 146 17.69 18.36 10.76
N LYS A 147 16.98 19.30 10.13
CA LYS A 147 17.55 20.53 9.54
C LYS A 147 17.86 21.62 10.56
N THR A 148 17.22 21.60 11.73
CA THR A 148 17.36 22.67 12.75
C THR A 148 18.77 22.80 13.37
N SER A 149 19.72 21.92 13.03
CA SER A 149 21.10 21.95 13.54
C SER A 149 22.13 22.68 12.67
N SER A 150 21.73 23.38 11.60
CA SER A 150 22.66 24.14 10.74
C SER A 150 22.93 25.58 11.25
N GLY A 151 22.73 25.84 12.54
CA GLY A 151 23.00 27.14 13.15
C GLY A 151 24.50 27.28 13.46
N ASP A 152 25.20 28.07 12.63
CA ASP A 152 26.25 29.03 13.01
C ASP A 152 26.99 28.69 14.32
N GLY A 153 28.24 28.23 14.18
CA GLY A 153 29.15 27.87 15.27
C GLY A 153 29.65 29.02 16.15
N THR A 154 28.88 30.10 16.36
CA THR A 154 29.27 31.20 17.23
C THR A 154 28.25 31.42 18.36
N GLY A 155 28.49 30.82 19.53
CA GLY A 155 27.86 31.32 20.75
C GLY A 155 27.65 30.31 21.85
N LYS A 156 28.53 30.38 22.85
CA LYS A 156 28.35 29.95 24.25
C LYS A 156 26.89 29.58 24.61
N ARG A 157 26.58 28.29 24.73
CA ARG A 157 25.33 27.82 25.34
C ARG A 157 25.59 26.76 26.40
N ARG A 158 24.77 26.80 27.46
CA ARG A 158 24.81 25.94 28.66
C ARG A 158 24.75 24.46 28.26
N SER A 159 25.67 23.67 28.81
CA SER A 159 25.98 22.28 28.40
C SER A 159 24.81 21.28 28.44
N GLY A 160 23.78 21.51 29.27
CA GLY A 160 22.63 20.59 29.38
C GLY A 160 21.55 20.79 28.30
N GLN A 161 21.36 22.02 27.81
CA GLN A 161 20.33 22.32 26.81
C GLN A 161 20.81 22.03 25.37
N SER A 162 22.12 22.05 25.14
CA SER A 162 22.72 21.62 23.87
C SER A 162 22.60 20.10 23.68
N GLN A 163 22.82 19.32 24.74
CA GLN A 163 22.84 17.85 24.64
C GLN A 163 21.46 17.25 24.35
N GLY A 164 20.40 17.77 24.98
CA GLY A 164 19.02 17.35 24.66
C GLY A 164 18.59 17.69 23.23
N ALA A 165 19.01 18.85 22.71
CA ALA A 165 18.74 19.24 21.33
C ALA A 165 19.50 18.36 20.33
N GLU A 166 20.78 18.07 20.60
CA GLU A 166 21.61 17.16 19.80
C GLU A 166 21.02 15.74 19.78
N ASN A 167 20.56 15.23 20.93
CA ASN A 167 19.88 13.94 21.04
C ASN A 167 18.58 13.90 20.21
N GLY A 168 17.79 14.98 20.23
CA GLY A 168 16.57 15.11 19.41
C GLY A 168 16.86 15.10 17.90
N ILE A 169 17.91 15.81 17.45
CA ILE A 169 18.33 15.82 16.04
C ILE A 169 18.85 14.44 15.61
N LEU A 170 19.65 13.78 16.46
CA LEU A 170 20.14 12.42 16.20
C LEU A 170 19.00 11.41 16.11
N SER A 171 18.01 11.51 17.01
CA SER A 171 16.78 10.71 16.96
C SER A 171 16.02 10.92 15.65
N ALA A 172 15.78 12.17 15.25
CA ALA A 172 15.09 12.48 14.00
C ALA A 172 15.81 11.93 12.75
N ARG A 173 17.14 12.03 12.69
CA ARG A 173 17.93 11.46 11.57
C ARG A 173 17.81 9.93 11.49
N ARG A 174 17.72 9.24 12.62
CA ARG A 174 17.53 7.79 12.64
C ARG A 174 16.11 7.40 12.28
N SER A 175 15.10 8.12 12.76
CA SER A 175 13.71 7.96 12.33
C SER A 175 13.58 8.13 10.82
N LEU A 176 14.24 9.11 10.22
CA LEU A 176 14.28 9.28 8.75
C LEU A 176 14.88 8.06 8.05
N SER A 177 16.06 7.61 8.49
CA SER A 177 16.72 6.45 7.89
C SER A 177 15.88 5.18 7.99
N TRP A 178 15.22 4.96 9.14
CA TRP A 178 14.33 3.84 9.34
C TRP A 178 13.04 3.96 8.49
N LEU A 179 12.43 5.15 8.38
CA LEU A 179 11.26 5.39 7.52
C LEU A 179 11.58 5.17 6.03
N GLN A 180 12.78 5.54 5.57
CA GLN A 180 13.24 5.24 4.22
C GLN A 180 13.36 3.72 3.99
N SER A 181 13.91 3.00 4.97
CA SER A 181 13.99 1.53 4.94
C SER A 181 12.60 0.88 4.94
N LEU A 182 11.65 1.44 5.71
CA LEU A 182 10.25 1.04 5.70
C LEU A 182 9.62 1.23 4.32
N LEU A 183 9.83 2.37 3.66
CA LEU A 183 9.31 2.59 2.31
C LEU A 183 9.83 1.57 1.30
N SER A 184 11.13 1.24 1.34
CA SER A 184 11.71 0.16 0.53
C SER A 184 11.13 -1.21 0.88
N TYR A 185 10.89 -1.50 2.15
CA TYR A 185 10.23 -2.72 2.58
C TYR A 185 8.78 -2.80 2.05
N LEU A 186 8.02 -1.71 2.08
CA LEU A 186 6.65 -1.66 1.58
C LEU A 186 6.56 -1.88 0.05
N GLN A 187 7.64 -1.69 -0.71
CA GLN A 187 7.68 -2.05 -2.14
C GLN A 187 7.61 -3.57 -2.36
N GLN A 188 8.03 -4.38 -1.38
CA GLN A 188 7.93 -5.84 -1.48
C GLN A 188 6.46 -6.32 -1.55
N PHE A 189 5.51 -5.54 -1.00
CA PHE A 189 4.09 -5.83 -1.12
C PHE A 189 3.51 -5.45 -2.51
N ASP A 190 4.13 -4.54 -3.26
CA ASP A 190 3.70 -4.22 -4.64
C ASP A 190 3.99 -5.41 -5.57
N ALA A 191 5.09 -6.12 -5.32
CA ALA A 191 5.44 -7.34 -6.04
C ALA A 191 4.42 -8.47 -5.81
N LEU A 192 3.84 -8.55 -4.61
CA LEU A 192 2.78 -9.53 -4.29
C LEU A 192 1.45 -9.22 -4.97
N THR A 193 1.10 -7.94 -5.11
CA THR A 193 -0.20 -7.52 -5.63
C THR A 193 -0.21 -7.29 -7.14
N GLY A 194 0.95 -7.42 -7.80
CA GLY A 194 1.11 -7.08 -9.22
C GLY A 194 0.95 -5.59 -9.50
N ALA A 195 0.88 -4.73 -8.48
CA ALA A 195 0.72 -3.29 -8.58
C ALA A 195 1.99 -2.56 -9.06
N ALA A 196 3.09 -3.30 -9.29
CA ALA A 196 4.36 -2.79 -9.80
C ALA A 196 4.40 -2.63 -11.34
N LYS A 197 3.26 -2.59 -12.03
CA LYS A 197 3.17 -2.39 -13.49
C LYS A 197 2.23 -1.25 -13.84
#